data_AF-A0A183V009-F1
#
_entry.id   AF-A0A183V009-F1
#
_cell.length_a   1.000
_cell.length_b   1.000
_cell.length_c   1.000
_cell.angle_alpha   90.00
_cell.angle_beta   90.00
_cell.angle_gamma   90.00
#
_symmetry.space_group_name_H-M   'P 1'
#
loop_
_entity.id
_entity.type
_entity.pdbx_description
1 polymer ?
#
loop_
_entity_poly.entity_id
_entity_poly.type
_entity_poly.pdbx_seq_one_letter_code
_entity_poly.pdbx_strand_id
1 'polypeptide(L)'
;LKEAKLVFEQFEDNLGDVVEKLWSIECADVPLPKELAEAVAENHAYQAYLEALDDFNSWFERFKMPKPEMPQPPPKNVWSRMDIQQRAAFEVEQAKASELSERHYSTTDVLREASCGSFRKRAKELHEIRQSYLGAVIGMLITIYDQSRDSNGAIRLVNLMADEKYEIAEALSPDQLRSFLRQLSVASDGLNK
;
A
#
# COMPACT_ATOMS: atom_id res chain seq x y z
N LEU A 1 15.57 0.73 -4.37
CA LEU A 1 14.38 0.95 -5.23
C LEU A 1 14.66 0.66 -6.70
N LYS A 2 15.57 1.38 -7.37
CA LYS A 2 15.95 1.08 -8.76
C LYS A 2 16.44 -0.37 -8.94
N GLU A 3 17.29 -0.84 -8.03
CA GLU A 3 17.78 -2.24 -8.03
C GLU A 3 16.68 -3.26 -7.76
N ALA A 4 15.74 -2.96 -6.86
CA ALA A 4 14.60 -3.83 -6.59
C ALA A 4 13.68 -3.95 -7.82
N LYS A 5 13.41 -2.84 -8.52
CA LYS A 5 12.66 -2.87 -9.78
C LYS A 5 13.34 -3.70 -10.86
N LEU A 6 14.67 -3.57 -11.00
CA LEU A 6 15.44 -4.38 -11.95
C LEU A 6 15.33 -5.88 -11.66
N VAL A 7 15.13 -6.29 -10.40
CA VAL A 7 14.88 -7.70 -10.05
C VAL A 7 13.47 -8.13 -10.46
N PHE A 8 12.45 -7.29 -10.27
CA PHE A 8 11.09 -7.57 -10.73
C PHE A 8 10.96 -7.55 -12.27
N GLU A 9 11.70 -6.68 -12.96
CA GLU A 9 11.73 -6.57 -14.43
C GLU A 9 12.46 -7.73 -15.13
N GLN A 10 13.22 -8.56 -14.39
CA GLN A 10 13.90 -9.73 -14.94
C GLN A 10 12.94 -10.89 -15.29
N PHE A 11 11.71 -10.82 -14.80
CA PHE A 11 10.67 -11.81 -15.06
C PHE A 11 9.56 -11.16 -15.90
N GLU A 12 9.12 -11.82 -16.97
CA GLU A 12 7.99 -11.34 -17.79
C GLU A 12 6.66 -11.34 -17.01
N ASP A 13 6.53 -12.30 -16.08
CA ASP A 13 5.40 -12.45 -15.16
C ASP A 13 5.86 -12.20 -13.71
N ASN A 14 4.94 -11.76 -12.84
CA ASN A 14 5.20 -11.61 -11.41
C ASN A 14 5.73 -12.93 -10.83
N LEU A 15 6.87 -12.90 -10.13
CA LEU A 15 7.53 -14.08 -9.59
C LEU A 15 6.60 -14.90 -8.68
N GLY A 16 5.75 -14.25 -7.89
CA GLY A 16 4.73 -14.92 -7.08
C GLY A 16 3.74 -15.70 -7.94
N ASP A 17 3.24 -15.11 -9.02
CA ASP A 17 2.28 -15.75 -9.94
C ASP A 17 2.92 -16.92 -10.70
N VAL A 18 4.20 -16.80 -11.09
CA VAL A 18 4.97 -17.88 -11.71
C VAL A 18 5.12 -19.06 -10.76
N VAL A 19 5.43 -18.79 -9.48
CA VAL A 19 5.57 -19.83 -8.45
C VAL A 19 4.24 -20.54 -8.21
N GLU A 20 3.13 -19.81 -8.08
CA GLU A 20 1.79 -20.41 -7.94
C GLU A 20 1.42 -21.26 -9.15
N LYS A 21 1.69 -20.75 -10.36
CA LYS A 21 1.42 -21.45 -11.62
C LYS A 21 2.22 -22.74 -11.74
N LEU A 22 3.53 -22.70 -11.46
CA LEU A 22 4.39 -23.89 -11.47
C LEU A 22 3.94 -24.91 -10.41
N TRP A 23 3.58 -24.44 -9.21
CA TRP A 23 3.04 -25.32 -8.17
C TRP A 23 1.76 -26.01 -8.61
N SER A 24 0.84 -25.28 -9.25
CA SER A 24 -0.42 -25.86 -9.73
C SER A 24 -0.22 -26.94 -10.82
N ILE A 25 0.89 -26.90 -11.56
CA ILE A 25 1.26 -27.88 -12.59
C ILE A 25 1.90 -29.13 -11.97
N GLU A 26 2.89 -28.94 -11.10
CA GLU A 26 3.70 -30.04 -10.54
C GLU A 26 3.02 -30.76 -9.37
N CYS A 27 2.20 -30.03 -8.60
CA CYS A 27 1.58 -30.49 -7.36
C CYS A 27 0.07 -30.27 -7.42
N ALA A 28 -0.56 -30.78 -8.48
CA ALA A 28 -2.01 -30.71 -8.66
C ALA A 28 -2.77 -31.21 -7.42
N ASP A 29 -3.79 -30.45 -7.00
CA ASP A 29 -4.63 -30.70 -5.82
C ASP A 29 -3.93 -30.68 -4.45
N VAL A 30 -2.64 -30.30 -4.39
CA VAL A 30 -1.93 -30.07 -3.13
C VAL A 30 -1.89 -28.57 -2.83
N PRO A 31 -2.43 -28.12 -1.67
CA PRO A 31 -2.39 -26.71 -1.31
C PRO A 31 -0.95 -26.23 -1.16
N LEU A 32 -0.72 -24.96 -1.50
CA LEU A 32 0.59 -24.33 -1.38
C LEU A 32 1.06 -24.42 0.09
N PRO A 33 2.30 -24.88 0.36
CA PRO A 33 2.85 -24.91 1.70
C PRO A 33 2.78 -23.52 2.31
N LYS A 34 2.48 -23.44 3.61
CA LYS A 34 2.22 -22.18 4.29
C LYS A 34 3.37 -21.19 4.13
N GLU A 35 4.61 -21.66 4.28
CA GLU A 35 5.81 -20.84 4.15
C GLU A 35 5.97 -20.27 2.73
N LEU A 36 5.59 -21.06 1.71
CA LEU A 36 5.63 -20.63 0.32
C LEU A 36 4.51 -19.64 0.02
N ALA A 37 3.31 -19.85 0.56
CA ALA A 37 2.19 -18.92 0.45
C ALA A 37 2.48 -17.58 1.10
N GLU A 38 3.12 -17.57 2.27
CA GLU A 38 3.56 -16.35 2.95
C GLU A 38 4.61 -15.59 2.11
N ALA A 39 5.57 -16.29 1.51
CA ALA A 39 6.59 -15.68 0.64
C ALA A 39 6.00 -15.11 -0.65
N VAL A 40 5.02 -15.78 -1.26
CA VAL A 40 4.28 -15.27 -2.43
C VAL A 40 3.50 -14.02 -2.05
N ALA A 41 2.77 -14.05 -0.92
CA ALA A 41 2.04 -12.88 -0.43
C ALA A 41 2.98 -11.69 -0.15
N GLU A 42 4.16 -11.93 0.42
CA GLU A 42 5.19 -10.90 0.63
C GLU A 42 5.74 -10.34 -0.70
N ASN A 43 5.92 -11.19 -1.71
CA ASN A 43 6.36 -10.78 -3.05
C ASN A 43 5.33 -9.88 -3.74
N HIS A 44 4.06 -10.31 -3.78
CA HIS A 44 2.93 -9.51 -4.27
C HIS A 44 2.86 -8.16 -3.57
N ALA A 45 3.10 -8.18 -2.27
CA ALA A 45 3.20 -7.01 -1.46
C ALA A 45 4.30 -6.04 -1.96
N TYR A 46 5.54 -6.49 -2.12
CA TYR A 46 6.61 -5.63 -2.65
C TYR A 46 6.29 -5.05 -4.03
N GLN A 47 5.68 -5.85 -4.91
CA GLN A 47 5.28 -5.39 -6.24
C GLN A 47 4.22 -4.29 -6.18
N ALA A 48 3.17 -4.45 -5.39
CA ALA A 48 2.15 -3.42 -5.19
C ALA A 48 2.74 -2.10 -4.63
N TYR A 49 3.79 -2.16 -3.81
CA TYR A 49 4.50 -0.96 -3.37
C TYR A 49 5.24 -0.24 -4.50
N LEU A 50 5.89 -1.00 -5.38
CA LEU A 50 6.59 -0.44 -6.54
C LEU A 50 5.61 0.22 -7.52
N GLU A 51 4.44 -0.38 -7.73
CA GLU A 51 3.35 0.17 -8.53
C GLU A 51 2.80 1.47 -7.91
N ALA A 52 2.50 1.48 -6.61
CA ALA A 52 2.04 2.69 -5.92
C ALA A 52 3.05 3.84 -5.99
N LEU A 53 4.36 3.50 -5.94
CA LEU A 53 5.42 4.48 -6.12
C LEU A 53 5.45 5.04 -7.56
N ASP A 54 5.13 4.23 -8.57
CA ASP A 54 5.02 4.68 -9.97
C ASP A 54 3.79 5.54 -10.21
N ASP A 55 2.67 5.21 -9.59
CA ASP A 55 1.48 6.07 -9.58
C ASP A 55 1.79 7.43 -8.97
N PHE A 56 2.49 7.44 -7.81
CA PHE A 56 2.94 8.67 -7.16
C PHE A 56 3.88 9.47 -8.07
N ASN A 57 4.89 8.82 -8.67
CA ASN A 57 5.83 9.51 -9.56
C ASN A 57 5.11 10.10 -10.78
N SER A 58 4.16 9.37 -11.35
CA SER A 58 3.34 9.84 -12.49
C SER A 58 2.52 11.07 -12.12
N TRP A 59 1.85 11.04 -10.95
CA TRP A 59 1.17 12.20 -10.40
C TRP A 59 2.12 13.37 -10.16
N PHE A 60 3.28 13.12 -9.55
CA PHE A 60 4.24 14.14 -9.15
C PHE A 60 4.88 14.85 -10.34
N GLU A 61 5.24 14.11 -11.39
CA GLU A 61 5.74 14.68 -12.64
C GLU A 61 4.66 15.52 -13.34
N ARG A 62 3.40 15.06 -13.34
CA ARG A 62 2.29 15.85 -13.88
C ARG A 62 2.04 17.14 -13.08
N PHE A 63 2.12 17.06 -11.75
CA PHE A 63 1.95 18.19 -10.85
C PHE A 63 3.05 19.26 -11.02
N LYS A 64 4.29 18.84 -11.30
CA LYS A 64 5.41 19.77 -11.58
C LYS A 64 5.29 20.46 -12.93
N MET A 65 4.50 19.95 -13.87
CA MET A 65 4.37 20.58 -15.18
C MET A 65 3.84 22.01 -15.03
N PRO A 66 4.41 22.98 -15.77
CA PRO A 66 3.94 24.35 -15.72
C PRO A 66 2.45 24.39 -16.07
N LYS A 67 1.71 25.12 -15.26
CA LYS A 67 0.29 25.34 -15.49
C LYS A 67 0.13 26.14 -16.79
N PRO A 68 -0.89 25.84 -17.60
CA PRO A 68 -1.23 26.66 -18.75
C PRO A 68 -1.37 28.13 -18.35
N GLU A 69 -0.65 29.02 -19.02
CA GLU A 69 -0.75 30.45 -18.76
C GLU A 69 -2.06 30.99 -19.34
N MET A 70 -2.80 31.74 -18.52
CA MET A 70 -4.01 32.42 -18.97
C MET A 70 -3.61 33.70 -19.72
N PRO A 71 -4.05 33.90 -20.98
CA PRO A 71 -3.77 35.13 -21.69
C PRO A 71 -4.36 36.32 -20.93
N GLN A 72 -3.52 37.33 -20.68
CA GLN A 72 -3.95 38.56 -20.02
C GLN A 72 -4.80 39.39 -21.00
N PRO A 73 -5.92 39.99 -20.55
CA PRO A 73 -6.70 40.87 -21.39
C PRO A 73 -5.84 42.06 -21.87
N PRO A 74 -5.91 42.43 -23.16
CA PRO A 74 -5.20 43.60 -23.67
C PRO A 74 -5.64 44.87 -22.92
N PRO A 75 -4.75 45.86 -22.75
CA PRO A 75 -5.14 47.13 -22.15
C PRO A 75 -6.23 47.82 -22.98
N LYS A 76 -7.12 48.57 -22.32
CA LYS A 76 -8.37 49.12 -22.92
C LYS A 76 -8.15 49.88 -24.23
N ASN A 77 -7.06 50.65 -24.33
CA ASN A 77 -6.68 51.41 -25.52
C ASN A 77 -6.37 50.53 -26.74
N VAL A 78 -5.81 49.33 -26.52
CA VAL A 78 -5.54 48.33 -27.56
C VAL A 78 -6.84 47.61 -27.92
N TRP A 79 -7.62 47.21 -26.91
CA TRP A 79 -8.90 46.53 -27.10
C TRP A 79 -9.89 47.34 -27.95
N SER A 80 -10.00 48.65 -27.69
CA SER A 80 -10.86 49.56 -28.44
C SER A 80 -10.44 49.71 -29.92
N ARG A 81 -9.18 49.41 -30.26
CA ARG A 81 -8.64 49.49 -31.63
C ARG A 81 -8.66 48.15 -32.36
N MET A 82 -8.95 47.04 -31.66
CA MET A 82 -9.03 45.71 -32.27
C MET A 82 -10.28 45.57 -33.13
N ASP A 83 -10.09 44.94 -34.29
CA ASP A 83 -11.21 44.54 -35.15
C ASP A 83 -11.94 43.28 -34.60
N ILE A 84 -13.04 42.92 -35.25
CA ILE A 84 -13.89 41.78 -34.83
C ILE A 84 -13.09 40.46 -34.90
N GLN A 85 -12.21 40.28 -35.88
CA GLN A 85 -11.44 39.05 -36.03
C GLN A 85 -10.37 38.92 -34.94
N GLN A 86 -9.70 40.01 -34.60
CA GLN A 86 -8.71 40.05 -33.53
C GLN A 86 -9.33 39.78 -32.15
N ARG A 87 -10.52 40.35 -31.88
CA ARG A 87 -11.25 40.07 -30.63
C ARG A 87 -11.71 38.61 -30.55
N ALA A 88 -12.27 38.08 -31.64
CA ALA A 88 -12.67 36.67 -31.73
C ALA A 88 -11.46 35.73 -31.55
N ALA A 89 -10.31 36.06 -32.11
CA ALA A 89 -9.08 35.29 -31.93
C ALA A 89 -8.62 35.24 -30.47
N PHE A 90 -8.64 36.39 -29.77
CA PHE A 90 -8.32 36.46 -28.35
C PHE A 90 -9.31 35.68 -27.49
N GLU A 91 -10.62 35.79 -27.75
CA GLU A 91 -11.65 35.01 -27.04
C GLU A 91 -11.46 33.50 -27.23
N VAL A 92 -11.13 33.06 -28.45
CA VAL A 92 -10.82 31.65 -28.75
C VAL A 92 -9.55 31.20 -28.02
N GLU A 93 -8.51 32.02 -27.99
CA GLU A 93 -7.27 31.73 -27.27
C GLU A 93 -7.51 31.62 -25.75
N GLN A 94 -8.29 32.53 -25.18
CA GLN A 94 -8.69 32.52 -23.78
C GLN A 94 -9.52 31.28 -23.43
N ALA A 95 -10.49 30.92 -24.28
CA ALA A 95 -11.29 29.70 -24.10
C ALA A 95 -10.43 28.44 -24.13
N LYS A 96 -9.49 28.34 -25.08
CA LYS A 96 -8.53 27.22 -25.17
C LYS A 96 -7.62 27.14 -23.94
N ALA A 97 -7.10 28.26 -23.46
CA ALA A 97 -6.26 28.30 -22.27
C ALA A 97 -7.04 27.88 -21.01
N SER A 98 -8.30 28.33 -20.88
CA SER A 98 -9.20 27.92 -19.80
C SER A 98 -9.47 26.42 -19.83
N GLU A 99 -9.80 25.86 -21.00
CA GLU A 99 -10.03 24.43 -21.17
C GLU A 99 -8.77 23.61 -20.85
N LEU A 100 -7.60 24.06 -21.31
CA LEU A 100 -6.33 23.37 -21.02
C LEU A 100 -5.98 23.41 -19.53
N SER A 101 -6.25 24.52 -18.86
CA SER A 101 -6.08 24.67 -17.41
C SER A 101 -7.01 23.73 -16.65
N GLU A 102 -8.30 23.69 -17.01
CA GLU A 102 -9.27 22.78 -16.41
C GLU A 102 -8.85 21.32 -16.58
N ARG A 103 -8.46 20.92 -17.80
CA ARG A 103 -7.93 19.58 -18.07
C ARG A 103 -6.69 19.28 -17.24
N HIS A 104 -5.77 20.23 -17.08
CA HIS A 104 -4.57 20.04 -16.26
C HIS A 104 -4.92 19.72 -14.80
N TYR A 105 -5.84 20.48 -14.21
CA TYR A 105 -6.31 20.23 -12.84
C TYR A 105 -7.04 18.89 -12.73
N SER A 106 -7.98 18.61 -13.64
CA SER A 106 -8.73 17.35 -13.65
C SER A 106 -7.83 16.12 -13.78
N THR A 107 -6.84 16.15 -14.68
CA THR A 107 -5.86 15.05 -14.80
C THR A 107 -5.05 14.88 -13.51
N THR A 108 -4.62 15.98 -12.89
CA THR A 108 -3.84 15.92 -11.65
C THR A 108 -4.65 15.35 -10.49
N ASP A 109 -5.94 15.69 -10.40
CA ASP A 109 -6.83 15.20 -9.35
C ASP A 109 -7.15 13.70 -9.50
N VAL A 110 -7.39 13.25 -10.74
CA VAL A 110 -7.58 11.81 -11.05
C VAL A 110 -6.33 11.01 -10.69
N LEU A 111 -5.14 11.48 -11.06
CA LEU A 111 -3.88 10.81 -10.72
C LEU A 111 -3.63 10.79 -9.20
N ARG A 112 -4.01 11.85 -8.49
CA ARG A 112 -3.93 11.89 -7.02
C ARG A 112 -4.82 10.82 -6.40
N GLU A 113 -6.08 10.73 -6.83
CA GLU A 113 -7.04 9.76 -6.30
C GLU A 113 -6.58 8.33 -6.58
N ALA A 114 -6.09 8.05 -7.79
CA ALA A 114 -5.52 6.77 -8.15
C ALA A 114 -4.33 6.40 -7.24
N SER A 115 -3.38 7.32 -7.04
CA SER A 115 -2.22 7.12 -6.17
C SER A 115 -2.64 6.88 -4.71
N CYS A 116 -3.57 7.68 -4.17
CA CYS A 116 -4.11 7.48 -2.82
C CYS A 116 -4.84 6.15 -2.67
N GLY A 117 -5.61 5.72 -3.68
CA GLY A 117 -6.27 4.42 -3.70
C GLY A 117 -5.26 3.27 -3.66
N SER A 118 -4.20 3.36 -4.47
CA SER A 118 -3.09 2.40 -4.51
C SER A 118 -2.41 2.27 -3.14
N PHE A 119 -2.08 3.39 -2.49
CA PHE A 119 -1.52 3.38 -1.13
C PHE A 119 -2.45 2.76 -0.08
N ARG A 120 -3.76 3.04 -0.13
CA ARG A 120 -4.72 2.46 0.83
C ARG A 120 -4.85 0.95 0.67
N LYS A 121 -4.95 0.47 -0.57
CA LYS A 121 -4.98 -0.97 -0.89
C LYS A 121 -3.75 -1.66 -0.31
N ARG A 122 -2.56 -1.07 -0.53
CA ARG A 122 -1.28 -1.55 -0.03
C ARG A 122 -1.20 -1.61 1.50
N ALA A 123 -1.61 -0.54 2.17
CA ALA A 123 -1.60 -0.48 3.63
C ALA A 123 -2.46 -1.59 4.24
N LYS A 124 -3.60 -1.93 3.59
CA LYS A 124 -4.47 -3.01 4.00
C LYS A 124 -3.81 -4.39 3.81
N GLU A 125 -3.24 -4.67 2.64
CA GLU A 125 -2.55 -5.95 2.36
C GLU A 125 -1.38 -6.19 3.32
N LEU A 126 -0.56 -5.15 3.59
CA LEU A 126 0.53 -5.25 4.57
C LEU A 126 0.02 -5.52 5.98
N HIS A 127 -1.07 -4.87 6.37
CA HIS A 127 -1.69 -5.11 7.66
C HIS A 127 -2.17 -6.57 7.78
N GLU A 128 -2.81 -7.12 6.75
CA GLU A 128 -3.29 -8.51 6.72
C GLU A 128 -2.13 -9.52 6.81
N ILE A 129 -1.04 -9.32 6.07
CA ILE A 129 0.16 -10.18 6.15
C ILE A 129 0.79 -10.10 7.55
N ARG A 130 1.00 -8.88 8.07
CA ARG A 130 1.56 -8.66 9.41
C ARG A 130 0.69 -9.31 10.49
N GLN A 131 -0.63 -9.16 10.39
CA GLN A 131 -1.60 -9.76 11.31
C GLN A 131 -1.54 -11.29 11.27
N SER A 132 -1.50 -11.88 10.08
CA SER A 132 -1.42 -13.34 9.90
C SER A 132 -0.14 -13.90 10.50
N TYR A 133 1.00 -13.32 10.15
CA TYR A 133 2.31 -13.75 10.63
C TYR A 133 2.45 -13.62 12.15
N LEU A 134 2.12 -12.43 12.69
CA LEU A 134 2.17 -12.21 14.14
C LEU A 134 1.23 -13.14 14.88
N GLY A 135 0.01 -13.34 14.36
CA GLY A 135 -0.94 -14.29 14.95
C GLY A 135 -0.38 -15.71 15.00
N ALA A 136 0.25 -16.17 13.92
CA ALA A 136 0.86 -17.49 13.87
C ALA A 136 2.03 -17.63 14.85
N VAL A 137 2.96 -16.66 14.88
CA VAL A 137 4.13 -16.69 15.77
C VAL A 137 3.70 -16.64 17.23
N ILE A 138 2.76 -15.76 17.59
CA ILE A 138 2.25 -15.66 18.97
C ILE A 138 1.57 -16.97 19.38
N GLY A 139 0.73 -17.55 18.53
CA GLY A 139 0.10 -18.84 18.81
C GLY A 139 1.11 -19.99 19.00
N MET A 140 2.17 -20.03 18.18
CA MET A 140 3.25 -20.99 18.34
C MET A 140 4.02 -20.78 19.65
N LEU A 141 4.36 -19.54 20.00
CA LEU A 141 5.06 -19.22 21.25
C LEU A 141 4.22 -19.57 22.48
N ILE A 142 2.92 -19.25 22.47
CA ILE A 142 1.98 -19.66 23.52
C ILE A 142 1.99 -21.18 23.68
N THR A 143 1.91 -21.92 22.57
CA THR A 143 1.94 -23.38 22.59
C THR A 143 3.26 -23.90 23.19
N ILE A 144 4.39 -23.33 22.81
CA ILE A 144 5.71 -23.71 23.35
C ILE A 144 5.76 -23.45 24.86
N TYR A 145 5.32 -22.28 25.33
CA TYR A 145 5.35 -21.92 26.75
C TYR A 145 4.40 -22.78 27.59
N ASP A 146 3.21 -23.08 27.09
CA ASP A 146 2.26 -23.97 27.76
C ASP A 146 2.81 -25.40 27.89
N GLN A 147 3.30 -25.98 26.79
CA GLN A 147 3.84 -27.35 26.78
C GLN A 147 5.12 -27.49 27.61
N SER A 148 5.96 -26.45 27.63
CA SER A 148 7.19 -26.43 28.44
C SER A 148 6.97 -25.99 29.89
N ARG A 149 5.77 -25.56 30.26
CA ARG A 149 5.44 -24.93 31.55
C ARG A 149 6.31 -23.71 31.88
N ASP A 150 6.75 -22.95 30.87
CA ASP A 150 7.52 -21.70 31.05
C ASP A 150 6.59 -20.49 31.25
N SER A 151 6.11 -20.31 32.47
CA SER A 151 5.27 -19.17 32.84
C SER A 151 5.98 -17.81 32.69
N ASN A 152 7.31 -17.78 32.86
CA ASN A 152 8.09 -16.56 32.66
C ASN A 152 8.15 -16.18 31.16
N GLY A 153 8.24 -17.17 30.27
CA GLY A 153 8.12 -16.99 28.83
C GLY A 153 6.78 -16.38 28.43
N ALA A 154 5.68 -16.89 28.98
CA ALA A 154 4.35 -16.35 28.77
C ALA A 154 4.24 -14.87 29.22
N ILE A 155 4.75 -14.53 30.41
CA ILE A 155 4.73 -13.14 30.92
C ILE A 155 5.57 -12.21 30.03
N ARG A 156 6.75 -12.65 29.59
CA ARG A 156 7.59 -11.87 28.65
C ARG A 156 6.86 -11.60 27.34
N LEU A 157 6.11 -12.57 26.81
CA LEU A 157 5.33 -12.40 25.59
C LEU A 157 4.21 -11.37 25.77
N VAL A 158 3.49 -11.38 26.90
CA VAL A 158 2.47 -10.37 27.20
C VAL A 158 3.08 -8.97 27.24
N ASN A 159 4.23 -8.80 27.90
CA ASN A 159 4.92 -7.50 27.96
C ASN A 159 5.35 -7.03 26.57
N LEU A 160 5.87 -7.93 25.73
CA LEU A 160 6.24 -7.61 24.36
C LEU A 160 5.02 -7.20 23.51
N MET A 161 3.88 -7.88 23.68
CA MET A 161 2.64 -7.54 22.98
C MET A 161 2.10 -6.16 23.37
N ALA A 162 2.36 -5.71 24.60
CA ALA A 162 1.93 -4.41 25.14
C ALA A 162 2.93 -3.27 24.86
N ASP A 163 4.11 -3.57 24.32
CA ASP A 163 5.14 -2.56 24.06
C ASP A 163 4.77 -1.74 22.80
N GLU A 164 4.56 -0.43 23.01
CA GLU A 164 4.21 0.55 21.98
C GLU A 164 5.24 0.59 20.85
N LYS A 165 6.51 0.27 21.13
CA LYS A 165 7.57 0.27 20.11
C LYS A 165 7.30 -0.72 18.97
N TYR A 166 6.63 -1.83 19.27
CA TYR A 166 6.42 -2.92 18.31
C TYR A 166 4.99 -2.96 17.76
N GLU A 167 4.07 -2.21 18.37
CA GLU A 167 2.66 -2.07 17.96
C GLU A 167 1.97 -3.42 17.68
N ILE A 168 2.35 -4.48 18.41
CA ILE A 168 1.87 -5.84 18.15
C ILE A 168 0.37 -5.95 18.43
N ALA A 169 -0.11 -5.28 19.48
CA ALA A 169 -1.53 -5.25 19.82
C ALA A 169 -2.37 -4.57 18.72
N GLU A 170 -1.86 -3.53 18.06
CA GLU A 170 -2.56 -2.83 16.97
C GLU A 170 -2.60 -3.63 15.67
N ALA A 171 -1.63 -4.52 15.48
CA ALA A 171 -1.54 -5.38 14.32
C ALA A 171 -2.47 -6.61 14.38
N LEU A 172 -3.04 -6.92 15.55
CA LEU A 172 -3.91 -8.08 15.74
C LEU A 172 -5.38 -7.69 15.69
N SER A 173 -6.23 -8.60 15.23
CA SER A 173 -7.67 -8.36 15.39
C SER A 173 -8.05 -8.38 16.88
N PRO A 174 -9.11 -7.64 17.28
CA PRO A 174 -9.61 -7.67 18.65
C PRO A 174 -9.95 -9.08 19.14
N ASP A 175 -10.32 -9.99 18.25
CA ASP A 175 -10.64 -11.38 18.57
C ASP A 175 -9.38 -12.22 18.79
N GLN A 176 -8.36 -12.07 17.93
CA GLN A 176 -7.06 -12.70 18.12
C GLN A 176 -6.40 -12.25 19.43
N LEU A 177 -6.39 -10.94 19.69
CA LEU A 177 -5.82 -10.38 20.91
C LEU A 177 -6.49 -10.96 22.16
N ARG A 178 -7.84 -10.98 22.19
CA ARG A 178 -8.60 -11.56 23.31
C ARG A 178 -8.33 -13.06 23.49
N SER A 179 -8.23 -13.80 22.39
CA SER A 179 -7.92 -15.24 22.42
C SER A 179 -6.53 -15.49 23.01
N PHE A 180 -5.49 -14.78 22.53
CA PHE A 180 -4.12 -14.95 23.00
C PHE A 180 -3.96 -14.54 24.46
N LEU A 181 -4.55 -13.43 24.89
CA LEU A 181 -4.51 -13.02 26.30
C LEU A 181 -5.14 -14.06 27.24
N ARG A 182 -6.24 -14.70 26.83
CA ARG A 182 -6.85 -15.80 27.60
C ARG A 182 -5.92 -17.00 27.71
N GLN A 183 -5.31 -17.42 26.59
CA GLN A 183 -4.39 -18.55 26.59
C GLN A 183 -3.14 -18.27 27.42
N LEU A 184 -2.60 -17.05 27.34
CA LEU A 184 -1.45 -16.62 28.12
C LEU A 184 -1.74 -16.58 29.63
N SER A 185 -2.93 -16.15 30.04
CA SER A 185 -3.37 -16.21 31.45
C SER A 185 -3.36 -17.64 31.98
N VAL A 186 -3.82 -18.61 31.19
CA VAL A 186 -3.83 -20.02 31.58
C VAL A 186 -2.40 -20.57 31.70
N ALA A 187 -1.53 -20.25 30.73
CA ALA A 187 -0.13 -20.67 30.74
C ALA A 187 0.69 -20.03 31.88
N SER A 188 0.37 -18.80 32.29
CA SER A 188 1.00 -18.14 33.44
C SER A 188 0.53 -18.68 34.79
N ASP A 189 -0.73 -19.14 34.89
CA ASP A 189 -1.32 -19.65 36.13
C ASP A 189 -0.91 -21.10 36.47
N GLY A 190 -0.23 -21.80 35.54
CA GLY A 190 0.22 -23.19 35.68
C GLY A 190 1.20 -23.47 36.83
N LEU A 191 1.63 -22.45 37.59
CA LEU A 191 2.49 -22.55 38.78
C LEU A 191 1.73 -22.77 40.10
N ASN A 192 0.40 -22.63 40.12
CA ASN A 192 -0.42 -22.78 41.35
C ASN A 192 -1.08 -24.16 41.52
N LYS A 193 -0.60 -25.20 40.82
CA LYS A 193 -1.06 -26.59 40.98
C LYS A 193 0.09 -27.56 41.21
#